data_AF-A0A372Q9X3-F1
#
_entry.id   AF-A0A372Q9X3-F1
#
_cell.length_a   1.000
_cell.length_b   1.000
_cell.length_c   1.000
_cell.angle_alpha   90.00
_cell.angle_beta   90.00
_cell.angle_gamma   90.00
#
_symmetry.space_group_name_H-M   'P 1'
#
loop_
_entity.id
_entity.type
_entity.pdbx_description
1 polymer ?
#
loop_
_entity_poly.entity_id
_entity_poly.type
_entity_poly.pdbx_seq_one_letter_code
_entity_poly.pdbx_strand_id
1 'polypeptide(L)'
;MDFSSEQETNIELPKNWLGLYSWLIYDASKNLMFCSLCKSYNKQNKFGKEDKSQQYIGTLMKIVFWLAENDVPLSKLSKVIQLCRALECPQLLLISNHITYENHVSGHEMLSAISNSIEETIWKELDEATAFGIMIDKSTDISCEPYLIIYDKDAKSIFELIIGLFDNKGLTNKLMSFASDGASVMLENLTGVALRIKERNKCLFIIHCIAHRLALACNSAEKQVPFCKHVELIMKSVYNFFYNHVFF
;
A
#
# COMPACT_ATOMS: atom_id res chain seq x y z
N MET A 1 8.30 -9.18 -18.76
CA MET A 1 7.36 -10.26 -18.44
C MET A 1 6.02 -9.83 -19.00
N ASP A 2 5.46 -10.67 -19.85
CA ASP A 2 4.23 -10.43 -20.60
C ASP A 2 3.06 -10.05 -19.68
N PHE A 3 2.37 -8.96 -20.05
CA PHE A 3 1.00 -8.70 -19.59
C PHE A 3 0.08 -9.74 -20.23
N SER A 4 -0.18 -10.83 -19.53
CA SER A 4 -1.15 -11.85 -19.94
C SER A 4 -2.26 -11.97 -18.89
N SER A 5 -3.45 -11.53 -19.30
CA SER A 5 -4.78 -11.89 -18.80
C SER A 5 -5.04 -11.77 -17.29
N GLU A 6 -5.58 -10.62 -16.88
CA GLU A 6 -6.51 -10.58 -15.75
C GLU A 6 -7.67 -11.55 -16.06
N GLN A 7 -7.85 -12.57 -15.22
CA GLN A 7 -9.02 -13.42 -15.26
C GLN A 7 -10.22 -12.57 -14.81
N GLU A 8 -11.06 -12.18 -15.77
CA GLU A 8 -12.41 -11.69 -15.50
C GLU A 8 -13.11 -12.69 -14.56
N THR A 9 -13.42 -12.26 -13.36
CA THR A 9 -14.27 -13.00 -12.44
C THR A 9 -15.66 -13.10 -13.08
N ASN A 10 -15.92 -14.23 -13.74
CA ASN A 10 -17.23 -14.59 -14.27
C ASN A 10 -18.23 -14.63 -13.10
N ILE A 11 -19.00 -13.55 -12.92
CA ILE A 11 -20.19 -13.55 -12.10
C ILE A 11 -21.19 -14.49 -12.81
N GLU A 12 -21.18 -15.77 -12.45
CA GLU A 12 -22.14 -16.72 -13.01
C GLU A 12 -23.56 -16.29 -12.62
N LEU A 13 -24.33 -15.90 -13.65
CA LEU A 13 -25.74 -15.57 -13.50
C LEU A 13 -26.49 -16.72 -12.82
N PRO A 14 -27.27 -16.47 -11.75
CA PRO A 14 -28.09 -17.51 -11.14
C PRO A 14 -29.08 -18.04 -12.19
N LYS A 15 -28.84 -19.24 -12.70
CA LYS A 15 -29.63 -19.85 -13.81
C LYS A 15 -31.13 -19.95 -13.50
N ASN A 16 -31.49 -19.96 -12.21
CA ASN A 16 -32.86 -19.94 -11.72
C ASN A 16 -33.63 -18.65 -12.05
N TRP A 17 -32.96 -17.52 -12.33
CA TRP A 17 -33.64 -16.25 -12.65
C TRP A 17 -34.36 -16.28 -13.99
N LEU A 18 -33.81 -16.96 -15.00
CA LEU A 18 -34.46 -17.09 -16.32
C LEU A 18 -35.76 -17.91 -16.24
N GLY A 19 -35.89 -18.79 -15.25
CA GLY A 19 -37.13 -19.53 -14.98
C GLY A 19 -38.17 -18.71 -14.20
N LEU A 20 -37.72 -17.85 -13.29
CA LEU A 20 -38.60 -17.00 -12.45
C LEU A 20 -39.11 -15.76 -13.19
N TYR A 21 -38.32 -15.21 -14.12
CA TYR A 21 -38.63 -13.98 -14.83
C TYR A 21 -38.62 -14.22 -16.33
N SER A 22 -39.72 -14.77 -16.86
CA SER A 22 -39.90 -15.10 -18.29
C SER A 22 -39.79 -13.90 -19.24
N TRP A 23 -39.91 -12.68 -18.71
CA TRP A 23 -39.72 -11.45 -19.46
C TRP A 23 -38.26 -11.01 -19.56
N LEU A 24 -37.32 -11.68 -18.88
CA LEU A 24 -35.90 -11.35 -18.82
C LEU A 24 -35.09 -12.24 -19.78
N ILE A 25 -34.31 -11.60 -20.65
CA ILE A 25 -33.52 -12.24 -21.71
C ILE A 25 -32.05 -11.90 -21.51
N TYR A 26 -31.21 -12.93 -21.44
CA TYR A 26 -29.75 -12.75 -21.42
C TYR A 26 -29.18 -12.70 -22.85
N ASP A 27 -28.34 -11.72 -23.12
CA ASP A 27 -27.56 -11.60 -24.35
C ASP A 27 -26.09 -11.93 -24.07
N ALA A 28 -25.70 -13.18 -24.37
CA ALA A 28 -24.34 -13.67 -24.16
C ALA A 28 -23.29 -12.91 -24.99
N SER A 29 -23.68 -12.34 -26.14
CA SER A 29 -22.73 -11.60 -27.00
C SER A 29 -22.31 -10.25 -26.42
N LYS A 30 -23.17 -9.66 -25.58
CA LYS A 30 -22.92 -8.37 -24.91
C LYS A 30 -22.68 -8.52 -23.42
N ASN A 31 -22.83 -9.73 -22.88
CA ASN A 31 -22.87 -10.02 -21.45
C ASN A 31 -23.90 -9.17 -20.67
N LEU A 32 -25.11 -8.97 -21.22
CA LEU A 32 -26.13 -8.09 -20.64
C LEU A 32 -27.52 -8.72 -20.61
N MET A 33 -28.30 -8.35 -19.59
CA MET A 33 -29.71 -8.73 -19.44
C MET A 33 -30.64 -7.68 -20.05
N PHE A 34 -31.72 -8.09 -20.71
CA PHE A 34 -32.72 -7.22 -21.31
C PHE A 34 -34.11 -7.69 -20.93
N CYS A 35 -35.10 -6.79 -20.79
CA CYS A 35 -36.48 -7.25 -20.89
C CYS A 35 -36.82 -7.61 -22.34
N SER A 36 -37.78 -8.50 -22.54
CA SER A 36 -38.20 -9.01 -23.85
C SER A 36 -38.56 -7.89 -24.82
N LEU A 37 -39.26 -6.87 -24.34
CA LEU A 37 -39.59 -5.66 -25.09
C LEU A 37 -38.33 -4.86 -25.48
N CYS A 38 -37.42 -4.61 -24.54
CA CYS A 38 -36.19 -3.85 -24.86
C CYS A 38 -35.31 -4.58 -25.88
N LYS A 39 -35.28 -5.92 -25.83
CA LYS A 39 -34.54 -6.73 -26.81
C LYS A 39 -35.21 -6.68 -28.19
N SER A 40 -36.54 -6.77 -28.28
CA SER A 40 -37.27 -6.73 -29.55
C SER A 40 -37.18 -5.38 -30.25
N TYR A 41 -37.14 -4.28 -29.49
CA TYR A 41 -36.96 -2.92 -30.01
C TYR A 41 -35.49 -2.47 -30.10
N ASN A 42 -34.53 -3.41 -29.94
CA ASN A 42 -33.08 -3.16 -29.98
C ASN A 42 -32.64 -1.95 -29.12
N LYS A 43 -33.28 -1.75 -27.97
CA LYS A 43 -32.95 -0.67 -27.03
C LYS A 43 -31.59 -0.96 -26.40
N GLN A 44 -30.77 0.08 -26.27
CA GLN A 44 -29.51 -0.02 -25.53
C GLN A 44 -29.81 -0.21 -24.05
N ASN A 45 -29.21 -1.23 -23.44
CA ASN A 45 -29.29 -1.42 -22.00
C ASN A 45 -28.36 -0.40 -21.31
N LYS A 46 -28.94 0.47 -20.48
CA LYS A 46 -28.20 1.48 -19.69
C LYS A 46 -27.42 0.89 -18.52
N PHE A 47 -27.76 -0.32 -18.09
CA PHE A 47 -27.11 -1.03 -17.00
C PHE A 47 -25.82 -1.75 -17.43
N GLY A 48 -25.43 -1.64 -18.71
CA GLY A 48 -24.35 -2.41 -19.31
C GLY A 48 -23.27 -1.62 -20.04
N LYS A 49 -23.37 -0.29 -20.05
CA LYS A 49 -22.27 0.57 -20.48
C LYS A 49 -21.71 1.19 -19.22
N GLU A 50 -20.43 0.99 -18.94
CA GLU A 50 -19.73 1.84 -17.97
C GLU A 50 -20.04 3.29 -18.33
N ASP A 51 -20.52 4.06 -17.36
CA ASP A 51 -20.82 5.46 -17.59
C ASP A 51 -19.51 6.19 -17.95
N LYS A 52 -19.56 7.18 -18.85
CA LYS A 52 -18.38 7.99 -19.21
C LYS A 52 -17.73 8.61 -17.96
N SER A 53 -18.55 8.94 -16.97
CA SER A 53 -18.11 9.42 -15.66
C SER A 53 -17.30 8.37 -14.88
N GLN A 54 -17.73 7.10 -14.93
CA GLN A 54 -17.02 5.99 -14.28
C GLN A 54 -15.67 5.73 -14.94
N GLN A 55 -15.61 5.74 -16.28
CA GLN A 55 -14.35 5.57 -17.02
C GLN A 55 -13.35 6.69 -16.70
N TYR A 56 -13.83 7.93 -16.62
CA TYR A 56 -13.01 9.07 -16.21
C TYR A 56 -12.48 8.93 -14.78
N ILE A 57 -13.34 8.60 -13.81
CA ILE A 57 -12.92 8.38 -12.42
C ILE A 57 -11.91 7.23 -12.35
N GLY A 58 -12.15 6.11 -13.04
CA GLY A 58 -11.21 5.00 -13.10
C GLY A 58 -9.85 5.40 -13.69
N THR A 59 -9.83 6.29 -14.67
CA THR A 59 -8.58 6.85 -15.23
C THR A 59 -7.85 7.71 -14.20
N LEU A 60 -8.57 8.57 -13.47
CA LEU A 60 -7.98 9.38 -12.41
C LEU A 60 -7.42 8.52 -11.28
N MET A 61 -8.14 7.47 -10.85
CA MET A 61 -7.65 6.54 -9.84
C MET A 61 -6.36 5.84 -10.29
N LYS A 62 -6.24 5.46 -11.56
CA LYS A 62 -4.99 4.90 -12.12
C LYS A 62 -3.84 5.90 -12.09
N ILE A 63 -4.10 7.17 -12.41
CA ILE A 63 -3.08 8.23 -12.31
C ILE A 63 -2.66 8.43 -10.86
N VAL A 64 -3.62 8.50 -9.93
CA VAL A 64 -3.36 8.65 -8.49
C VAL A 64 -2.54 7.47 -7.95
N PHE A 65 -2.89 6.25 -8.33
CA PHE A 65 -2.13 5.06 -8.00
C PHE A 65 -0.69 5.14 -8.52
N TRP A 66 -0.51 5.50 -9.81
CA TRP A 66 0.82 5.66 -10.40
C TRP A 66 1.65 6.74 -9.69
N LEU A 67 1.03 7.87 -9.31
CA LEU A 67 1.71 8.90 -8.52
C LEU A 67 2.21 8.34 -7.19
N ALA A 68 1.36 7.57 -6.50
CA ALA A 68 1.72 6.95 -5.22
C ALA A 68 2.83 5.90 -5.36
N GLU A 69 2.76 5.02 -6.35
CA GLU A 69 3.79 4.00 -6.59
C GLU A 69 5.17 4.56 -6.94
N ASN A 70 5.23 5.79 -7.48
CA ASN A 70 6.47 6.44 -7.92
C ASN A 70 6.91 7.56 -6.98
N ASP A 71 6.38 7.62 -5.75
CA ASP A 71 6.69 8.64 -4.74
C ASP A 71 6.48 10.09 -5.24
N VAL A 72 5.52 10.29 -6.14
CA VAL A 72 5.20 11.61 -6.70
C VAL A 72 4.12 12.29 -5.87
N PRO A 73 4.35 13.52 -5.35
CA PRO A 73 3.37 14.21 -4.53
C PRO A 73 2.03 14.44 -5.24
N LEU A 74 0.91 14.20 -4.55
CA LEU A 74 -0.45 14.45 -5.07
C LEU A 74 -0.70 15.92 -5.48
N SER A 75 0.10 16.86 -4.96
CA SER A 75 0.07 18.27 -5.42
C SER A 75 0.42 18.44 -6.90
N LYS A 76 1.00 17.41 -7.56
CA LYS A 76 1.29 17.38 -8.99
C LYS A 76 0.15 16.80 -9.84
N LEU A 77 -0.92 16.27 -9.23
CA LEU A 77 -2.02 15.60 -9.94
C LEU A 77 -2.59 16.44 -11.09
N SER A 78 -2.92 17.72 -10.83
CA SER A 78 -3.48 18.59 -11.86
C SER A 78 -2.54 18.80 -13.05
N LYS A 79 -1.22 18.88 -12.80
CA LYS A 79 -0.21 19.04 -13.85
C LYS A 79 -0.07 17.78 -14.70
N VAL A 80 -0.14 16.61 -14.08
CA VAL A 80 -0.11 15.33 -14.80
C VAL A 80 -1.36 15.18 -15.67
N ILE A 81 -2.53 15.55 -15.17
CA ILE A 81 -3.76 15.48 -15.96
C ILE A 81 -3.73 16.48 -17.13
N GLN A 82 -3.21 17.70 -16.92
CA GLN A 82 -2.98 18.65 -18.02
C GLN A 82 -2.05 18.08 -19.09
N LEU A 83 -0.96 17.40 -18.69
CA LEU A 83 -0.07 16.71 -19.62
C LEU A 83 -0.81 15.61 -20.39
N CYS A 84 -1.58 14.75 -19.71
CA CYS A 84 -2.35 13.70 -20.36
C CYS A 84 -3.38 14.25 -21.37
N ARG A 85 -3.97 15.41 -21.10
CA ARG A 85 -4.83 16.11 -22.07
C ARG A 85 -4.06 16.61 -23.29
N ALA A 86 -2.86 17.17 -23.09
CA ALA A 86 -1.99 17.60 -24.19
C ALA A 86 -1.52 16.43 -25.06
N LEU A 87 -1.47 15.22 -24.51
CA LEU A 87 -1.20 13.97 -25.22
C LEU A 87 -2.47 13.31 -25.80
N GLU A 88 -3.60 14.02 -25.79
CA GLU A 88 -4.87 13.59 -26.35
C GLU A 88 -5.42 12.26 -25.76
N CYS A 89 -5.19 12.00 -24.47
CA CYS A 89 -5.73 10.80 -23.81
C CYS A 89 -7.28 10.77 -23.86
N PRO A 90 -7.90 9.81 -24.58
CA PRO A 90 -9.33 9.85 -24.90
C PRO A 90 -10.24 9.93 -23.67
N GLN A 91 -9.89 9.19 -22.61
CA GLN A 91 -10.70 9.08 -21.39
C GLN A 91 -10.78 10.39 -20.58
N LEU A 92 -9.78 11.28 -20.73
CA LEU A 92 -9.72 12.58 -20.03
C LEU A 92 -10.29 13.74 -20.86
N LEU A 93 -10.52 13.52 -22.15
CA LEU A 93 -11.13 14.49 -23.07
C LEU A 93 -12.67 14.41 -23.08
N LEU A 94 -13.24 13.37 -22.47
CA LEU A 94 -14.67 13.02 -22.61
C LEU A 94 -15.64 13.85 -21.75
N ILE A 95 -15.16 14.74 -20.87
CA ILE A 95 -16.02 15.46 -19.93
C ILE A 95 -16.15 16.94 -20.29
N SER A 96 -17.37 17.33 -20.68
CA SER A 96 -17.86 18.70 -20.79
C SER A 96 -18.56 19.21 -19.52
N ASN A 97 -18.45 18.48 -18.40
CA ASN A 97 -19.13 18.81 -17.15
C ASN A 97 -18.32 19.80 -16.29
N HIS A 98 -19.02 20.61 -15.50
CA HIS A 98 -18.44 21.63 -14.62
C HIS A 98 -17.70 21.09 -13.38
N ILE A 99 -17.86 19.81 -13.02
CA ILE A 99 -17.25 19.21 -11.82
C ILE A 99 -16.05 18.36 -12.23
N THR A 100 -14.87 18.71 -11.72
CA THR A 100 -13.60 18.01 -11.98
C THR A 100 -12.97 17.52 -10.67
N TYR A 101 -12.47 16.28 -10.65
CA TYR A 101 -11.84 15.63 -9.49
C TYR A 101 -10.30 15.71 -9.54
N GLU A 102 -9.76 16.77 -10.13
CA GLU A 102 -8.33 16.87 -10.50
C GLU A 102 -7.46 17.57 -9.45
N ASN A 103 -8.09 17.96 -8.35
CA ASN A 103 -7.43 18.62 -7.24
C ASN A 103 -6.86 17.58 -6.26
N HIS A 104 -5.90 18.01 -5.44
CA HIS A 104 -5.22 17.13 -4.49
C HIS A 104 -6.17 16.54 -3.42
N VAL A 105 -7.29 17.20 -3.09
CA VAL A 105 -8.27 16.70 -2.10
C VAL A 105 -8.97 15.47 -2.65
N SER A 106 -9.54 15.56 -3.86
CA SER A 106 -10.13 14.40 -4.55
C SER A 106 -9.10 13.31 -4.83
N GLY A 107 -7.87 13.69 -5.16
CA GLY A 107 -6.74 12.75 -5.27
C GLY A 107 -6.48 11.98 -3.97
N HIS A 108 -6.54 12.65 -2.81
CA HIS A 108 -6.41 12.02 -1.50
C HIS A 108 -7.55 11.05 -1.19
N GLU A 109 -8.79 11.42 -1.49
CA GLU A 109 -9.95 10.54 -1.31
C GLU A 109 -9.82 9.28 -2.18
N MET A 110 -9.39 9.43 -3.44
CA MET A 110 -9.10 8.30 -4.33
C MET A 110 -7.99 7.42 -3.79
N LEU A 111 -6.88 8.01 -3.32
CA LEU A 111 -5.77 7.27 -2.73
C LEU A 111 -6.21 6.49 -1.48
N SER A 112 -7.05 7.09 -0.63
CA SER A 112 -7.63 6.45 0.54
C SER A 112 -8.51 5.25 0.16
N ALA A 113 -9.37 5.40 -0.84
CA ALA A 113 -10.19 4.30 -1.34
C ALA A 113 -9.35 3.14 -1.91
N ILE A 114 -8.28 3.46 -2.67
CA ILE A 114 -7.32 2.47 -3.17
C ILE A 114 -6.63 1.75 -2.00
N SER A 115 -6.13 2.51 -1.01
CA SER A 115 -5.48 1.97 0.18
C SER A 115 -6.39 1.01 0.93
N ASN A 116 -7.66 1.38 1.16
CA ASN A 116 -8.63 0.53 1.85
C ASN A 116 -8.89 -0.77 1.08
N SER A 117 -9.00 -0.72 -0.24
CA SER A 117 -9.20 -1.92 -1.07
C SER A 117 -8.00 -2.87 -1.02
N ILE A 118 -6.78 -2.32 -1.03
CA ILE A 118 -5.54 -3.10 -0.87
C ILE A 118 -5.49 -3.70 0.54
N GLU A 119 -5.79 -2.91 1.57
CA GLU A 119 -5.82 -3.36 2.96
C GLU A 119 -6.81 -4.52 3.18
N GLU A 120 -8.03 -4.41 2.65
CA GLU A 120 -9.03 -5.50 2.69
C GLU A 120 -8.50 -6.78 2.05
N THR A 121 -7.80 -6.66 0.92
CA THR A 121 -7.20 -7.80 0.22
C THR A 121 -6.10 -8.45 1.06
N ILE A 122 -5.19 -7.65 1.63
CA ILE A 122 -4.12 -8.14 2.51
C ILE A 122 -4.71 -8.85 3.74
N TRP A 123 -5.75 -8.28 4.36
CA TRP A 123 -6.38 -8.92 5.52
C TRP A 123 -7.02 -10.26 5.17
N LYS A 124 -7.62 -10.38 3.99
CA LYS A 124 -8.17 -11.64 3.50
C LYS A 124 -7.07 -12.68 3.29
N GLU A 125 -5.97 -12.29 2.64
CA GLU A 125 -4.81 -13.18 2.44
C GLU A 125 -4.21 -13.65 3.78
N LEU A 126 -4.09 -12.76 4.76
CA LEU A 126 -3.61 -13.10 6.10
C LEU A 126 -4.56 -14.03 6.86
N ASP A 127 -5.87 -13.91 6.65
CA ASP A 127 -6.85 -14.83 7.24
C ASP A 127 -6.83 -16.21 6.57
N GLU A 128 -6.61 -16.29 5.26
CA GLU A 128 -6.48 -17.57 4.58
C GLU A 128 -5.13 -18.26 4.88
N ALA A 129 -4.10 -17.51 5.26
CA ALA A 129 -2.79 -18.04 5.61
C ALA A 129 -2.82 -18.92 6.88
N THR A 130 -2.03 -20.00 6.85
CA THR A 130 -1.82 -20.86 8.04
C THR A 130 -1.01 -20.12 9.13
N ALA A 131 -0.04 -19.32 8.70
CA ALA A 131 0.83 -18.53 9.55
C ALA A 131 1.45 -17.39 8.73
N PHE A 132 1.81 -16.30 9.39
CA PHE A 132 2.51 -15.19 8.77
C PHE A 132 3.58 -14.60 9.71
N GLY A 133 4.46 -13.80 9.12
CA GLY A 133 5.51 -13.07 9.82
C GLY A 133 5.40 -11.58 9.57
N ILE A 134 5.83 -10.77 10.54
CA ILE A 134 5.95 -9.31 10.35
C ILE A 134 7.39 -8.89 10.52
N MET A 135 7.81 -7.91 9.71
CA MET A 135 9.07 -7.21 9.86
C MET A 135 8.77 -5.75 10.12
N ILE A 136 9.27 -5.22 11.24
CA ILE A 136 9.09 -3.83 11.63
C ILE A 136 10.45 -3.18 11.71
N ASP A 137 10.67 -2.22 10.81
CA ASP A 137 11.84 -1.37 10.80
C ASP A 137 11.53 -0.06 11.55
N LYS A 138 12.48 0.38 12.38
CA LYS A 138 12.36 1.66 13.07
C LYS A 138 13.22 2.68 12.33
N SER A 139 12.59 3.56 11.56
CA SER A 139 13.26 4.77 11.09
C SER A 139 13.27 5.83 12.19
N THR A 140 14.38 6.58 12.28
CA THR A 140 14.47 7.75 13.16
C THR A 140 14.56 8.97 12.25
N ASP A 141 13.46 9.69 12.09
CA ASP A 141 13.45 10.95 11.36
C ASP A 141 13.78 12.11 12.31
N ILE A 142 14.63 13.03 11.83
CA ILE A 142 14.99 14.28 12.51
C ILE A 142 14.02 15.40 12.10
N SER A 143 13.29 15.25 10.98
CA SER A 143 12.18 16.11 10.58
C SER A 143 10.84 15.59 11.08
N CYS A 144 10.09 16.43 11.79
CA CYS A 144 8.79 16.09 12.35
C CYS A 144 7.67 16.21 11.30
N GLU A 145 7.44 15.23 10.44
CA GLU A 145 6.19 15.13 9.66
C GLU A 145 5.71 13.65 9.57
N PRO A 146 4.49 13.31 10.03
CA PRO A 146 4.10 11.95 10.37
C PRO A 146 3.45 11.16 9.21
N TYR A 147 4.13 10.12 8.71
CA TYR A 147 3.49 9.01 7.98
C TYR A 147 3.96 7.68 8.56
N LEU A 148 3.12 7.10 9.42
CA LEU A 148 3.31 5.87 10.22
C LEU A 148 4.76 5.63 10.71
N ILE A 149 5.29 6.60 11.45
CA ILE A 149 6.49 6.44 12.26
C ILE A 149 6.02 6.26 13.70
N ILE A 150 6.34 5.12 14.30
CA ILE A 150 6.16 4.88 15.73
C ILE A 150 7.14 5.79 16.48
N TYR A 151 6.79 7.07 16.64
CA TYR A 151 7.63 8.06 17.31
C TYR A 151 7.78 7.72 18.79
N ASP A 152 9.01 7.47 19.21
CA ASP A 152 9.48 7.39 20.60
C ASP A 152 8.54 6.67 21.58
N LYS A 153 7.88 5.62 21.10
CA LYS A 153 7.04 4.77 21.93
C LYS A 153 7.93 3.76 22.64
N ASP A 154 7.69 3.61 23.95
CA ASP A 154 8.28 2.54 24.72
C ASP A 154 7.79 1.18 24.20
N ALA A 155 8.55 0.12 24.50
CA ALA A 155 8.27 -1.22 23.98
C ALA A 155 6.84 -1.71 24.27
N LYS A 156 6.23 -1.25 25.37
CA LYS A 156 4.85 -1.60 25.73
C LYS A 156 3.85 -0.99 24.74
N SER A 157 3.95 0.32 24.48
CA SER A 157 3.01 1.01 23.58
C SER A 157 3.10 0.48 22.14
N ILE A 158 4.29 0.09 21.70
CA ILE A 158 4.49 -0.56 20.39
C ILE A 158 3.81 -1.93 20.36
N PHE A 159 4.05 -2.74 21.39
CA PHE A 159 3.42 -4.05 21.53
C PHE A 159 1.89 -3.97 21.53
N GLU A 160 1.30 -3.06 22.30
CA GLU A 160 -0.16 -2.89 22.38
C GLU A 160 -0.77 -2.48 21.04
N LEU A 161 -0.07 -1.63 20.27
CA LEU A 161 -0.51 -1.24 18.93
C LEU A 161 -0.47 -2.43 17.95
N ILE A 162 0.63 -3.17 17.93
CA ILE A 162 0.79 -4.34 17.04
C ILE A 162 -0.24 -5.41 17.38
N ILE A 163 -0.32 -5.81 18.65
CA ILE A 163 -1.25 -6.85 19.08
C ILE A 163 -2.69 -6.37 18.91
N GLY A 164 -3.00 -5.11 19.20
CA GLY A 164 -4.33 -4.55 18.97
C GLY A 164 -4.77 -4.66 17.50
N LEU A 165 -3.88 -4.37 16.54
CA LEU A 165 -4.17 -4.51 15.12
C LEU A 165 -4.56 -5.95 14.75
N PHE A 166 -3.79 -6.95 15.20
CA PHE A 166 -4.05 -8.35 14.87
C PHE A 166 -5.16 -9.00 15.71
N ASP A 167 -5.32 -8.61 16.98
CA ASP A 167 -6.39 -9.09 17.86
C ASP A 167 -7.75 -8.63 17.33
N ASN A 168 -7.87 -7.38 16.86
CA ASN A 168 -9.09 -6.85 16.25
C ASN A 168 -9.54 -7.64 15.02
N LYS A 169 -8.61 -8.34 14.36
CA LYS A 169 -8.88 -9.22 13.21
C LYS A 169 -8.91 -10.71 13.59
N GLY A 170 -8.65 -11.07 14.85
CA GLY A 170 -8.57 -12.46 15.30
C GLY A 170 -7.33 -13.23 14.79
N LEU A 171 -6.29 -12.53 14.34
CA LEU A 171 -5.15 -13.11 13.61
C LEU A 171 -3.90 -13.32 14.46
N THR A 172 -3.88 -12.88 15.72
CA THR A 172 -2.68 -12.94 16.58
C THR A 172 -2.09 -14.33 16.75
N ASN A 173 -2.93 -15.38 16.74
CA ASN A 173 -2.47 -16.77 16.86
C ASN A 173 -1.73 -17.27 15.61
N LYS A 174 -1.93 -16.62 14.45
CA LYS A 174 -1.26 -16.95 13.18
C LYS A 174 0.07 -16.18 13.01
N LEU A 175 0.37 -15.21 13.88
CA LEU A 175 1.64 -14.46 13.87
C LEU A 175 2.76 -15.33 14.42
N MET A 176 3.61 -15.87 13.52
CA MET A 176 4.64 -16.85 13.87
C MET A 176 6.06 -16.30 13.83
N SER A 177 6.32 -15.17 13.19
CA SER A 177 7.64 -14.55 13.25
C SER A 177 7.61 -13.04 13.35
N PHE A 178 8.60 -12.49 14.06
CA PHE A 178 8.81 -11.07 14.22
C PHE A 178 10.26 -10.73 13.88
N ALA A 179 10.47 -9.78 12.96
CA ALA A 179 11.79 -9.32 12.55
C ALA A 179 11.97 -7.82 12.79
N SER A 180 13.16 -7.41 13.25
CA SER A 180 13.49 -5.98 13.44
C SER A 180 15.00 -5.72 13.39
N ASP A 181 15.41 -4.45 13.36
CA ASP A 181 16.79 -3.96 13.20
C ASP A 181 17.71 -4.24 14.41
N GLY A 182 17.15 -4.66 15.55
CA GLY A 182 17.90 -4.96 16.77
C GLY A 182 18.06 -3.79 17.72
N ALA A 183 17.31 -2.71 17.53
CA ALA A 183 17.09 -1.73 18.59
C ALA A 183 16.62 -2.43 19.88
N SER A 184 17.13 -2.00 21.05
CA SER A 184 16.77 -2.59 22.35
C SER A 184 15.26 -2.59 22.57
N VAL A 185 14.58 -1.48 22.27
CA VAL A 185 13.12 -1.36 22.34
C VAL A 185 12.40 -2.50 21.60
N MET A 186 12.95 -2.98 20.48
CA MET A 186 12.34 -4.00 19.64
C MET A 186 12.74 -5.43 20.03
N LEU A 187 14.04 -5.70 20.19
CA LEU A 187 14.58 -7.06 20.35
C LEU A 187 15.19 -7.37 21.73
N GLU A 188 15.14 -6.46 22.71
CA GLU A 188 15.71 -6.72 24.04
C GLU A 188 15.03 -7.89 24.76
N ASN A 189 15.85 -8.74 25.39
CA ASN A 189 15.42 -9.98 26.04
C ASN A 189 14.73 -9.79 27.40
N LEU A 190 14.57 -8.56 27.90
CA LEU A 190 13.93 -8.26 29.19
C LEU A 190 12.61 -7.51 29.05
N THR A 191 12.54 -6.54 28.13
CA THR A 191 11.41 -5.60 28.04
C THR A 191 10.98 -5.30 26.60
N GLY A 192 11.70 -5.83 25.60
CA GLY A 192 11.51 -5.52 24.20
C GLY A 192 10.18 -6.03 23.64
N VAL A 193 9.75 -5.43 22.53
CA VAL A 193 8.51 -5.78 21.83
C VAL A 193 8.46 -7.28 21.48
N ALA A 194 9.56 -7.81 20.93
CA ALA A 194 9.64 -9.21 20.52
C ALA A 194 9.42 -10.18 21.69
N LEU A 195 9.94 -9.87 22.88
CA LEU A 195 9.69 -10.68 24.08
C LEU A 195 8.22 -10.65 24.47
N ARG A 196 7.59 -9.47 24.48
CA ARG A 196 6.17 -9.31 24.82
C ARG A 196 5.26 -10.06 23.84
N ILE A 197 5.56 -10.03 22.54
CA ILE A 197 4.84 -10.85 21.54
C ILE A 197 5.07 -12.35 21.81
N LYS A 198 6.30 -12.75 22.16
CA LYS A 198 6.63 -14.14 22.49
C LYS A 198 5.93 -14.65 23.77
N GLU A 199 5.65 -13.77 24.73
CA GLU A 199 4.83 -14.10 25.90
C GLU A 199 3.37 -14.40 25.52
N ARG A 200 2.83 -13.70 24.50
CA ARG A 200 1.49 -13.93 23.94
C ARG A 200 1.45 -15.18 23.06
N ASN A 201 2.46 -15.38 22.23
CA ASN A 201 2.63 -16.54 21.36
C ASN A 201 4.00 -17.19 21.58
N LYS A 202 4.03 -18.28 22.36
CA LYS A 202 5.27 -19.00 22.69
C LYS A 202 5.99 -19.59 21.49
N CYS A 203 5.29 -19.78 20.36
CA CYS A 203 5.85 -20.33 19.14
C CYS A 203 6.48 -19.26 18.23
N LEU A 204 6.53 -17.99 18.66
CA LEU A 204 7.08 -16.89 17.89
C LEU A 204 8.59 -17.04 17.66
N PHE A 205 9.01 -16.98 16.39
CA PHE A 205 10.40 -16.85 15.98
C PHE A 205 10.81 -15.37 15.92
N ILE A 206 11.88 -15.02 16.62
CA ILE A 206 12.43 -13.66 16.62
C ILE A 206 13.65 -13.63 15.71
N ILE A 207 13.63 -12.75 14.71
CA ILE A 207 14.69 -12.62 13.71
C ILE A 207 15.31 -11.22 13.84
N HIS A 208 16.63 -11.17 14.03
CA HIS A 208 17.38 -9.92 13.89
C HIS A 208 17.69 -9.69 12.42
N CYS A 209 17.32 -8.53 11.89
CA CYS A 209 17.46 -8.15 10.49
C CYS A 209 18.88 -8.44 9.96
N ILE A 210 18.96 -9.29 8.93
CA ILE A 210 20.25 -9.75 8.37
C ILE A 210 21.03 -8.58 7.78
N ALA A 211 20.35 -7.64 7.11
CA ALA A 211 20.99 -6.45 6.55
C ALA A 211 21.64 -5.58 7.65
N HIS A 212 20.94 -5.36 8.76
CA HIS A 212 21.49 -4.63 9.89
C HIS A 212 22.66 -5.40 10.56
N ARG A 213 22.54 -6.73 10.70
CA ARG A 213 23.64 -7.55 11.21
C ARG A 213 24.89 -7.48 10.34
N LEU A 214 24.73 -7.47 9.01
CA LEU A 214 25.83 -7.29 8.09
C LEU A 214 26.48 -5.91 8.26
N ALA A 215 25.67 -4.84 8.33
CA ALA A 215 26.17 -3.49 8.56
C ALA A 215 26.94 -3.38 9.90
N LEU A 216 26.43 -3.99 10.98
CA LEU A 216 27.11 -4.05 12.28
C LEU A 216 28.42 -4.82 12.23
N ALA A 217 28.47 -5.95 11.51
CA ALA A 217 29.68 -6.72 11.32
C ALA A 217 30.76 -5.91 10.58
N CYS A 218 30.36 -5.21 9.50
CA CYS A 218 31.25 -4.32 8.75
C CYS A 218 31.77 -3.17 9.64
N ASN A 219 30.90 -2.50 10.38
CA ASN A 219 31.27 -1.43 11.34
C ASN A 219 32.23 -1.94 12.44
N SER A 220 31.99 -3.16 12.93
CA SER A 220 32.85 -3.79 13.94
C SER A 220 34.23 -4.19 13.39
N ALA A 221 34.29 -4.64 12.13
CA ALA A 221 35.54 -4.95 11.45
C ALA A 221 36.33 -3.67 11.09
N GLU A 222 35.65 -2.64 10.61
CA GLU A 222 36.22 -1.32 10.31
C GLU A 222 36.96 -0.73 11.51
N LYS A 223 36.35 -0.79 12.70
CA LYS A 223 36.97 -0.34 13.96
C LYS A 223 38.26 -1.10 14.33
N GLN A 224 38.51 -2.28 13.76
CA GLN A 224 39.73 -3.06 14.01
C GLN A 224 40.84 -2.74 13.01
N VAL A 225 40.54 -2.04 11.90
CA VAL A 225 41.50 -1.66 10.87
C VAL A 225 41.94 -0.21 11.08
N PRO A 226 43.18 0.05 11.53
CA PRO A 226 43.64 1.42 11.85
C PRO A 226 43.54 2.39 10.67
N PHE A 227 43.75 1.89 9.45
CA PHE A 227 43.64 2.69 8.23
C PHE A 227 42.20 3.21 8.02
N CYS A 228 41.18 2.36 8.19
CA CYS A 228 39.78 2.77 8.03
C CYS A 228 39.40 3.83 9.07
N LYS A 229 39.81 3.67 10.33
CA LYS A 229 39.65 4.69 11.38
C LYS A 229 40.29 6.03 10.99
N HIS A 230 41.48 6.00 10.40
CA HIS A 230 42.15 7.23 9.95
C HIS A 230 41.36 7.94 8.84
N VAL A 231 40.88 7.19 7.85
CA VAL A 231 40.03 7.71 6.78
C VAL A 231 38.71 8.27 7.33
N GLU A 232 38.06 7.56 8.26
CA GLU A 232 36.83 8.00 8.91
C GLU A 232 37.03 9.34 9.65
N LEU A 233 38.13 9.49 10.38
CA LEU A 233 38.48 10.74 11.07
C LEU A 233 38.69 11.91 10.11
N ILE A 234 39.38 11.68 8.99
CA ILE A 234 39.56 12.71 7.96
C ILE A 234 38.21 13.12 7.39
N MET A 235 37.36 12.15 7.02
CA MET A 235 36.03 12.43 6.48
C MET A 235 35.17 13.20 7.48
N LYS A 236 35.16 12.81 8.76
CA LYS A 236 34.48 13.54 9.84
C LYS A 236 35.03 14.96 10.00
N SER A 237 36.34 15.14 9.90
CA SER A 237 36.96 16.47 10.01
C SER A 237 36.57 17.38 8.85
N VAL A 238 36.56 16.86 7.61
CA VAL A 238 36.11 17.60 6.42
C VAL A 238 34.63 17.94 6.54
N TYR A 239 33.80 16.97 6.91
CA TYR A 239 32.37 17.19 7.17
C TYR A 239 32.15 18.28 8.22
N ASN A 240 32.82 18.20 9.38
CA ASN A 240 32.69 19.19 10.45
C ASN A 240 33.19 20.57 10.04
N PHE A 241 34.24 20.66 9.22
CA PHE A 241 34.70 21.93 8.68
C PHE A 241 33.59 22.60 7.85
N PHE A 242 33.00 21.88 6.90
CA PHE A 242 31.91 22.44 6.09
C PHE A 242 30.63 22.67 6.90
N TYR A 243 30.26 21.75 7.80
CA TYR A 243 29.07 21.90 8.64
C TYR A 243 29.13 23.16 9.53
N ASN A 244 30.30 23.46 10.10
CA ASN A 244 30.46 24.61 10.99
C ASN A 244 30.83 25.93 10.25
N HIS A 245 31.29 25.85 8.99
CA HIS A 245 31.70 27.03 8.22
C HIS A 245 30.79 27.37 7.03
N VAL A 246 29.77 26.57 6.74
CA VAL A 246 28.70 26.92 5.79
C VAL A 246 27.53 27.51 6.59
N PHE A 247 27.67 28.78 6.95
CA PHE A 247 26.54 29.68 7.13
C PHE A 247 26.18 30.24 5.75
N PHE A 248 24.99 29.89 5.25
CA PHE A 248 24.15 30.78 4.48
C PHE A 248 22.85 30.95 5.24
#